data_AF-A0AAD5PT48-F1
#
_entry.id   AF-A0AAD5PT48-F1
#
_cell.length_a   1.000
_cell.length_b   1.000
_cell.length_c   1.000
_cell.angle_alpha   90.00
_cell.angle_beta   90.00
_cell.angle_gamma   90.00
#
_symmetry.space_group_name_H-M   'P 1'
#
loop_
_entity.id
_entity.type
_entity.pdbx_description
1 polymer ?
#
loop_
_entity_poly.entity_id
_entity_poly.type
_entity_poly.pdbx_seq_one_letter_code
_entity_poly.pdbx_strand_id
1 'polypeptide(L)'
;MNTTLVELTRRGRANHSGHPDDEDHGSISRRRINVSSLEQLQTEMSFQNLISWRSKWNDLYILEHLSEYPSTEQVAALRLVLSTGMLQLTEMVLNVRPSGTLTPDTVLEKIQQYLLKQRSVAFDRVEFHECNQVAGQSFDLYYIRLKRIAVCAELGSTCWDTIQRYPRSKLQRCASGECTF
;
A
#
# COMPACT_ATOMS: atom_id res chain seq x y z
N MET A 1 9.37 60.11 56.00
CA MET A 1 10.14 61.37 55.93
C MET A 1 11.38 61.09 55.11
N ASN A 2 11.55 61.85 54.03
CA ASN A 2 12.51 61.62 52.95
C ASN A 2 13.95 61.97 53.32
N THR A 3 14.91 61.21 52.79
CA THR A 3 16.29 61.68 52.51
C THR A 3 16.83 60.89 51.29
N THR A 4 16.62 61.34 50.05
CA THR A 4 17.51 62.14 49.16
C THR A 4 18.86 61.56 48.74
N LEU A 5 19.18 61.87 47.46
CA LEU A 5 20.48 62.02 46.78
C LEU A 5 21.09 60.74 46.16
N VAL A 6 21.01 60.53 44.84
CA VAL A 6 21.62 61.22 43.66
C VAL A 6 22.90 60.50 43.20
N GLU A 7 22.84 60.11 41.93
CA GLU A 7 23.86 59.79 40.92
C GLU A 7 25.33 59.64 41.33
N LEU A 8 26.01 58.65 40.71
CA LEU A 8 27.18 58.92 39.85
C LEU A 8 27.63 57.69 39.05
N THR A 9 27.63 57.90 37.74
CA THR A 9 28.14 57.06 36.65
C THR A 9 29.62 56.67 36.81
N ARG A 10 29.97 55.39 36.57
CA ARG A 10 31.33 55.00 36.15
C ARG A 10 31.33 53.84 35.14
N ARG A 11 32.22 54.01 34.15
CA ARG A 11 32.44 53.24 32.92
C ARG A 11 32.84 51.77 33.13
N GLY A 12 32.29 50.91 32.26
CA GLY A 12 33.04 50.01 31.37
C GLY A 12 33.50 48.64 31.92
N ARG A 13 32.98 47.55 31.32
CA ARG A 13 33.70 46.59 30.45
C ARG A 13 32.85 45.32 30.27
N ALA A 14 32.75 44.87 29.02
CA ALA A 14 32.13 43.62 28.61
C ALA A 14 32.91 42.39 29.12
N ASN A 15 32.22 41.31 29.49
CA ASN A 15 32.22 40.03 28.76
C ASN A 15 31.56 38.88 29.55
N HIS A 16 30.71 38.16 28.81
CA HIS A 16 30.41 36.72 28.89
C HIS A 16 30.03 36.07 30.22
N SER A 17 28.76 35.63 30.27
CA SER A 17 28.44 34.23 30.57
C SER A 17 27.16 33.89 29.80
N GLY A 18 27.33 33.30 28.62
CA GLY A 18 26.22 32.80 27.82
C GLY A 18 25.57 31.63 28.54
N HIS A 19 24.26 31.68 28.68
CA HIS A 19 23.41 30.56 29.07
C HIS A 19 23.17 29.73 27.80
N PRO A 20 23.69 28.50 27.68
CA PRO A 20 23.12 27.54 26.75
C PRO A 20 21.83 26.98 27.36
N ASP A 21 20.91 26.55 26.50
CA ASP A 21 19.71 25.74 26.77
C ASP A 21 18.41 26.38 26.24
N ASP A 22 18.49 27.08 25.10
CA ASP A 22 17.40 27.04 24.14
C ASP A 22 17.77 25.99 23.09
N GLU A 23 17.52 24.71 23.41
CA GLU A 23 17.41 23.68 22.39
C GLU A 23 16.25 24.08 21.48
N ASP A 24 16.62 24.70 20.35
CA ASP A 24 15.83 24.78 19.14
C ASP A 24 15.45 23.34 18.77
N HIS A 25 14.34 22.85 19.35
CA HIS A 25 13.55 21.79 18.76
C HIS A 25 13.00 22.35 17.47
N GLY A 26 13.88 22.42 16.46
CA GLY A 26 13.54 22.72 15.10
C GLY A 26 12.34 21.87 14.77
N SER A 27 11.18 22.53 14.66
CA SER A 27 9.96 21.91 14.19
C SER A 27 10.34 21.27 12.86
N ILE A 28 10.51 19.94 12.85
CA ILE A 28 10.72 19.18 11.62
C ILE A 28 9.47 19.47 10.81
N SER A 29 9.58 20.42 9.89
CA SER A 29 8.51 20.82 9.00
C SER A 29 8.37 19.67 8.01
N ARG A 30 7.65 18.63 8.45
CA ARG A 30 7.42 17.41 7.68
C ARG A 30 6.68 17.80 6.42
N ARG A 31 7.21 17.36 5.29
CA ARG A 31 6.63 17.63 3.97
C ARG A 31 5.19 17.11 3.96
N ARG A 32 4.27 17.87 3.36
CA ARG A 32 2.90 17.40 3.18
C ARG A 32 2.90 16.17 2.27
N ILE A 33 2.32 15.06 2.74
CA ILE A 33 2.13 13.84 1.96
C ILE A 33 1.28 14.16 0.73
N ASN A 34 1.81 13.86 -0.46
CA ASN A 34 1.07 14.00 -1.70
C ASN A 34 0.66 12.63 -2.25
N VAL A 35 -0.64 12.37 -2.24
CA VAL A 35 -1.22 11.12 -2.78
C VAL A 35 -1.91 11.28 -4.14
N SER A 36 -1.89 12.48 -4.73
CA SER A 36 -2.68 12.79 -5.94
C SER A 36 -2.24 12.03 -7.18
N SER A 37 -1.04 11.46 -7.18
CA SER A 37 -0.50 10.66 -8.29
C SER A 37 -1.07 9.25 -8.35
N LEU A 38 -1.72 8.78 -7.28
CA LEU A 38 -2.30 7.45 -7.20
C LEU A 38 -3.82 7.49 -7.44
N GLU A 39 -4.28 6.70 -8.41
CA GLU A 39 -5.70 6.47 -8.64
C GLU A 39 -6.36 5.85 -7.42
N GLN A 40 -7.61 6.20 -7.14
CA GLN A 40 -8.33 5.62 -6.00
C GLN A 40 -8.61 4.12 -6.18
N LEU A 41 -8.47 3.36 -5.09
CA LEU A 41 -8.87 1.97 -5.04
C LEU A 41 -10.41 1.86 -5.01
N GLN A 42 -10.98 1.32 -6.09
CA GLN A 42 -12.43 1.11 -6.25
C GLN A 42 -12.88 -0.21 -5.61
N THR A 43 -14.17 -0.30 -5.27
CA THR A 43 -14.75 -1.49 -4.62
C THR A 43 -14.91 -2.67 -5.58
N GLU A 44 -15.29 -2.36 -6.81
CA GLU A 44 -15.51 -3.26 -7.94
C GLU A 44 -14.21 -3.66 -8.66
N MET A 45 -13.04 -3.33 -8.10
CA MET A 45 -11.75 -3.65 -8.67
C MET A 45 -11.50 -5.17 -8.66
N SER A 46 -11.06 -5.72 -9.78
CA SER A 46 -10.63 -7.12 -9.84
C SER A 46 -9.39 -7.35 -8.95
N PHE A 47 -9.25 -8.56 -8.40
CA PHE A 47 -8.06 -8.93 -7.62
C PHE A 47 -6.75 -8.62 -8.38
N GLN A 48 -6.76 -8.84 -9.68
CA GLN A 48 -5.61 -8.56 -10.54
C GLN A 48 -5.25 -7.09 -10.63
N ASN A 49 -6.25 -6.21 -10.63
CA ASN A 49 -6.02 -4.77 -10.61
C ASN A 49 -5.59 -4.31 -9.21
N LEU A 50 -6.06 -4.97 -8.14
CA LEU A 50 -5.58 -4.71 -6.78
C LEU A 50 -4.08 -4.96 -6.65
N ILE A 51 -3.54 -6.05 -7.21
CA ILE A 51 -2.09 -6.32 -7.17
C ILE A 51 -1.29 -5.21 -7.87
N SER A 52 -1.73 -4.80 -9.06
CA SER A 52 -1.09 -3.68 -9.78
C SER A 52 -1.20 -2.36 -9.01
N TRP A 53 -2.35 -2.10 -8.38
CA TRP A 53 -2.58 -0.93 -7.55
C TRP A 53 -1.69 -0.94 -6.30
N ARG A 54 -1.55 -2.08 -5.62
CA ARG A 54 -0.68 -2.26 -4.45
C ARG A 54 0.78 -2.00 -4.80
N SER A 55 1.24 -2.39 -5.99
CA SER A 55 2.58 -2.03 -6.46
C SER A 55 2.76 -0.52 -6.53
N LYS A 56 1.81 0.20 -7.13
CA LYS A 56 1.87 1.68 -7.21
C LYS A 56 1.79 2.34 -5.83
N TRP A 57 1.01 1.78 -4.91
CA TRP A 57 1.00 2.22 -3.51
C TRP A 57 2.38 2.06 -2.86
N ASN A 58 3.05 0.93 -3.06
CA ASN A 58 4.39 0.71 -2.51
C ASN A 58 5.42 1.71 -3.07
N ASP A 59 5.34 2.01 -4.37
CA ASP A 59 6.19 3.04 -4.99
C ASP A 59 5.92 4.41 -4.36
N LEU A 60 4.64 4.77 -4.17
CA LEU A 60 4.24 6.01 -3.50
C LEU A 60 4.72 6.05 -2.04
N TYR A 61 4.60 4.94 -1.33
CA TYR A 61 5.02 4.81 0.07
C TYR A 61 6.51 5.10 0.23
N ILE A 62 7.33 4.62 -0.72
CA ILE A 62 8.77 4.92 -0.77
C ILE A 62 9.00 6.38 -1.14
N LEU A 63 8.36 6.90 -2.20
CA LEU A 63 8.56 8.27 -2.70
C LEU A 63 8.16 9.35 -1.69
N GLU A 64 7.11 9.12 -0.91
CA GLU A 64 6.63 10.05 0.12
C GLU A 64 7.25 9.78 1.50
N HIS A 65 8.22 8.86 1.58
CA HIS A 65 8.93 8.50 2.81
C HIS A 65 7.99 8.12 3.96
N LEU A 66 6.89 7.42 3.65
CA LEU A 66 5.83 7.15 4.61
C LEU A 66 6.30 6.32 5.82
N SER A 67 7.37 5.56 5.69
CA SER A 67 7.98 4.82 6.81
C SER A 67 8.46 5.72 7.96
N GLU A 68 8.74 7.00 7.70
CA GLU A 68 9.18 7.97 8.72
C GLU A 68 8.00 8.54 9.52
N TYR A 69 6.77 8.31 9.07
CA TYR A 69 5.56 8.82 9.70
C TYR A 69 5.02 7.82 10.74
N PRO A 70 4.32 8.29 11.78
CA PRO A 70 3.57 7.41 12.69
C PRO A 70 2.57 6.54 11.92
N SER A 71 2.33 5.32 12.39
CA SER A 71 1.42 4.37 11.75
C SER A 71 0.02 4.95 11.49
N THR A 72 -0.47 5.82 12.37
CA THR A 72 -1.75 6.54 12.19
C THR A 72 -1.75 7.44 10.96
N GLU A 73 -0.66 8.16 10.71
CA GLU A 73 -0.51 9.07 9.57
C GLU A 73 -0.33 8.25 8.27
N GLN A 74 0.41 7.14 8.32
CA GLN A 74 0.53 6.22 7.19
C GLN A 74 -0.83 5.64 6.77
N VAL A 75 -1.63 5.17 7.74
CA VAL A 75 -2.99 4.66 7.49
C VAL A 75 -3.92 5.78 7.01
N ALA A 76 -3.77 7.00 7.52
CA ALA A 76 -4.51 8.15 7.01
C ALA A 76 -4.18 8.44 5.53
N ALA A 77 -2.90 8.39 5.16
CA ALA A 77 -2.47 8.54 3.76
C ALA A 77 -3.07 7.44 2.86
N LEU A 78 -3.07 6.18 3.34
CA LEU A 78 -3.73 5.08 2.62
C LEU A 78 -5.22 5.35 2.42
N ARG A 79 -5.92 5.84 3.45
CA ARG A 79 -7.36 6.14 3.37
C ARG A 79 -7.71 7.22 2.34
N LEU A 80 -6.81 8.17 2.09
CA LEU A 80 -7.03 9.22 1.08
C LEU A 80 -7.04 8.68 -0.36
N VAL A 81 -6.44 7.51 -0.60
CA VAL A 81 -6.41 6.84 -1.91
C VAL A 81 -7.43 5.70 -2.00
N LEU A 82 -8.32 5.56 -1.03
CA LEU A 82 -9.47 4.66 -1.11
C LEU A 82 -10.68 5.43 -1.64
N SER A 83 -11.45 4.82 -2.55
CA SER A 83 -12.76 5.35 -2.92
C SER A 83 -13.70 5.38 -1.71
N THR A 84 -14.77 6.18 -1.79
CA THR A 84 -15.79 6.23 -0.73
C THR A 84 -16.37 4.85 -0.40
N GLY A 85 -16.66 4.03 -1.41
CA GLY A 85 -17.15 2.67 -1.22
C GLY A 85 -16.12 1.77 -0.52
N MET A 86 -14.85 1.89 -0.89
CA MET A 86 -13.78 1.12 -0.27
C MET A 86 -13.54 1.56 1.19
N LEU A 87 -13.67 2.85 1.50
CA LEU A 87 -13.63 3.34 2.89
C LEU A 87 -14.74 2.70 3.73
N GLN A 88 -15.98 2.73 3.26
CA GLN A 88 -17.12 2.10 3.95
C GLN A 88 -16.90 0.59 4.14
N LEU A 89 -16.39 -0.10 3.13
CA LEU A 89 -16.02 -1.51 3.23
C LEU A 89 -14.96 -1.75 4.31
N THR A 90 -13.89 -0.96 4.32
CA THR A 90 -12.82 -1.12 5.33
C THR A 90 -13.33 -0.89 6.75
N GLU A 91 -14.17 0.13 6.96
CA GLU A 91 -14.67 0.48 8.29
C GLU A 91 -15.76 -0.46 8.79
N MET A 92 -16.75 -0.74 7.94
CA MET A 92 -17.97 -1.43 8.35
C MET A 92 -17.87 -2.94 8.21
N VAL A 93 -17.11 -3.44 7.23
CA VAL A 93 -17.00 -4.88 6.95
C VAL A 93 -15.70 -5.46 7.50
N LEU A 94 -14.57 -4.78 7.28
CA LEU A 94 -13.24 -5.28 7.70
C LEU A 94 -12.84 -4.84 9.12
N ASN A 95 -13.69 -4.03 9.76
CA ASN A 95 -13.47 -3.47 11.10
C ASN A 95 -12.09 -2.77 11.22
N VAL A 96 -11.67 -2.09 10.15
CA VAL A 96 -10.46 -1.26 10.11
C VAL A 96 -10.86 0.12 10.62
N ARG A 97 -10.65 0.34 11.92
CA ARG A 97 -10.76 1.67 12.52
C ARG A 97 -9.40 2.37 12.47
N PRO A 98 -9.35 3.71 12.39
CA PRO A 98 -8.12 4.46 12.59
C PRO A 98 -7.68 4.37 14.06
N SER A 99 -7.17 3.21 14.46
CA SER A 99 -6.46 3.01 15.73
C SER A 99 -4.96 3.01 15.48
N GLY A 100 -4.17 3.42 16.47
CA GLY A 100 -2.70 3.50 16.35
C GLY A 100 -1.96 2.17 16.17
N THR A 101 -2.69 1.06 16.08
CA THR A 101 -2.14 -0.30 16.00
C THR A 101 -2.13 -0.89 14.59
N LEU A 102 -2.80 -0.24 13.62
CA LEU A 102 -2.86 -0.75 12.24
C LEU A 102 -1.77 -0.12 11.39
N THR A 103 -1.22 -0.92 10.47
CA THR A 103 -0.32 -0.49 9.40
C THR A 103 -1.03 -0.53 8.05
N PRO A 104 -0.58 0.24 7.04
CA PRO A 104 -1.13 0.16 5.69
C PRO A 104 -1.16 -1.27 5.14
N ASP A 105 -0.09 -2.05 5.36
CA ASP A 105 -0.02 -3.45 4.90
C ASP A 105 -1.11 -4.32 5.51
N THR A 106 -1.38 -4.17 6.80
CA THR A 106 -2.45 -4.93 7.48
C THR A 106 -3.81 -4.60 6.88
N VAL A 107 -4.05 -3.32 6.54
CA VAL A 107 -5.30 -2.89 5.90
C VAL A 107 -5.41 -3.47 4.48
N LEU A 108 -4.35 -3.40 3.70
CA LEU A 108 -4.31 -3.92 2.33
C LEU A 108 -4.44 -5.44 2.28
N GLU A 109 -3.85 -6.16 3.21
CA GLU A 109 -4.04 -7.61 3.37
C GLU A 109 -5.50 -7.95 3.67
N LYS A 110 -6.16 -7.22 4.57
CA LYS A 110 -7.60 -7.43 4.84
C LYS A 110 -8.46 -7.20 3.61
N ILE A 111 -8.20 -6.14 2.84
CA ILE A 111 -8.89 -5.86 1.58
C ILE A 111 -8.65 -6.99 0.57
N GLN A 112 -7.40 -7.42 0.43
CA GLN A 112 -7.01 -8.52 -0.46
C GLN A 112 -7.72 -9.82 -0.10
N GLN A 113 -7.74 -10.18 1.18
CA GLN A 113 -8.44 -11.38 1.68
C GLN A 113 -9.94 -11.29 1.48
N TYR A 114 -10.54 -10.11 1.64
CA TYR A 114 -11.96 -9.90 1.35
C TYR A 114 -12.28 -10.14 -0.12
N LEU A 115 -11.50 -9.54 -1.03
CA LEU A 115 -11.70 -9.69 -2.48
C LEU A 115 -11.46 -11.14 -2.94
N LEU A 116 -10.50 -11.85 -2.35
CA LEU A 116 -10.31 -13.28 -2.58
C LEU A 116 -11.51 -14.10 -2.11
N LYS A 117 -12.05 -13.83 -0.91
CA LYS A 117 -13.22 -14.57 -0.38
C LYS A 117 -14.49 -14.34 -1.19
N GLN A 118 -14.64 -13.19 -1.85
CA GLN A 118 -15.75 -12.93 -2.75
C GLN A 118 -15.64 -13.71 -4.07
N ARG A 119 -14.45 -14.20 -4.40
CA ARG A 119 -14.16 -14.91 -5.66
C ARG A 119 -13.96 -16.39 -5.38
N SER A 120 -14.84 -17.22 -5.94
CA SER A 120 -14.71 -18.67 -5.76
C SER A 120 -13.45 -19.17 -6.46
N VAL A 121 -12.60 -19.93 -5.76
CA VAL A 121 -11.45 -20.63 -6.36
C VAL A 121 -11.87 -21.49 -7.55
N ALA A 122 -13.11 -22.02 -7.55
CA ALA A 122 -13.66 -22.75 -8.69
C ALA A 122 -13.86 -21.84 -9.92
N PHE A 123 -14.34 -20.62 -9.72
CA PHE A 123 -14.47 -19.63 -10.79
C PHE A 123 -13.08 -19.27 -11.35
N ASP A 124 -12.10 -19.07 -10.48
CA ASP A 124 -10.71 -18.82 -10.88
C ASP A 124 -10.10 -19.93 -11.72
N ARG A 125 -10.35 -21.19 -11.35
CA ARG A 125 -9.88 -22.35 -12.10
C ARG A 125 -10.55 -22.49 -13.45
N VAL A 126 -11.85 -22.15 -13.56
CA VAL A 126 -12.55 -22.11 -14.85
C VAL A 126 -12.00 -21.00 -15.73
N GLU A 127 -11.84 -19.79 -15.20
CA GLU A 127 -11.24 -18.67 -15.94
C GLU A 127 -9.81 -19.00 -16.39
N PHE A 128 -9.04 -19.66 -15.51
CA PHE A 128 -7.71 -20.15 -15.85
C PHE A 128 -7.75 -21.16 -16.99
N HIS A 129 -8.68 -22.12 -16.95
CA HIS A 129 -8.83 -23.12 -18.00
C HIS A 129 -9.23 -22.49 -19.34
N GLU A 130 -10.16 -21.55 -19.33
CA GLU A 130 -10.73 -20.92 -20.53
C GLU A 130 -9.84 -19.82 -21.15
N CYS A 131 -8.86 -19.28 -20.43
CA CYS A 131 -8.00 -18.19 -20.90
C CYS A 131 -7.13 -18.57 -22.12
N ASN A 132 -7.64 -18.57 -23.34
CA ASN A 132 -6.86 -18.90 -24.55
C ASN A 132 -6.29 -17.63 -25.22
N GLN A 133 -5.19 -17.78 -25.96
CA GLN A 133 -4.67 -16.66 -26.78
C GLN A 133 -5.73 -16.28 -27.81
N VAL A 134 -6.14 -15.01 -27.83
CA VAL A 134 -7.15 -14.50 -28.77
C VAL A 134 -6.50 -14.24 -30.14
N ALA A 135 -7.26 -14.35 -31.23
CA ALA A 135 -6.78 -14.02 -32.57
C ALA A 135 -6.18 -12.61 -32.62
N GLY A 136 -4.97 -12.48 -33.17
CA GLY A 136 -4.25 -11.20 -33.25
C GLY A 136 -3.62 -10.72 -31.94
N GLN A 137 -3.86 -11.38 -30.80
CA GLN A 137 -3.19 -11.06 -29.54
C GLN A 137 -1.71 -11.45 -29.62
N SER A 138 -0.81 -10.58 -29.15
CA SER A 138 0.60 -10.96 -28.98
C SER A 138 0.75 -12.02 -27.90
N PHE A 139 1.81 -12.81 -27.99
CA PHE A 139 2.10 -13.82 -26.98
C PHE A 139 2.31 -13.20 -25.59
N ASP A 140 3.00 -12.06 -25.50
CA ASP A 140 3.30 -11.41 -24.22
C ASP A 140 2.03 -10.97 -23.49
N LEU A 141 1.09 -10.36 -24.21
CA LEU A 141 -0.20 -9.95 -23.62
C LEU A 141 -1.03 -11.16 -23.16
N TYR A 142 -0.97 -12.25 -23.92
CA TYR A 142 -1.58 -13.52 -23.53
C TYR A 142 -0.94 -14.08 -22.26
N TYR A 143 0.39 -14.15 -22.23
CA TYR A 143 1.14 -14.73 -21.13
C TYR A 143 1.00 -13.93 -19.84
N ILE A 144 1.00 -12.59 -19.92
CA ILE A 144 0.70 -11.70 -18.79
C ILE A 144 -0.69 -12.02 -18.22
N ARG A 145 -1.72 -12.11 -19.07
CA ARG A 145 -3.08 -12.44 -18.61
C ARG A 145 -3.15 -13.83 -17.98
N LEU A 146 -2.51 -14.83 -18.61
CA LEU A 146 -2.47 -16.19 -18.10
C LEU A 146 -1.83 -16.26 -16.71
N LYS A 147 -0.66 -15.61 -16.51
CA LYS A 147 0.01 -15.55 -15.21
C LYS A 147 -0.85 -14.88 -14.15
N ARG A 148 -1.52 -13.78 -14.51
CA ARG A 148 -2.43 -13.06 -13.64
C ARG A 148 -3.51 -14.01 -13.11
N ILE A 149 -4.24 -14.68 -14.00
CA ILE A 149 -5.32 -15.60 -13.59
C ILE A 149 -4.78 -16.79 -12.78
N ALA A 150 -3.60 -17.33 -13.12
CA ALA A 150 -2.98 -18.45 -12.42
C ALA A 150 -2.72 -18.18 -10.92
N VAL A 151 -2.38 -16.93 -10.54
CA VAL A 151 -2.20 -16.54 -9.13
C VAL A 151 -3.48 -16.73 -8.32
N CYS A 152 -4.65 -16.44 -8.90
CA CYS A 152 -5.93 -16.57 -8.19
C CYS A 152 -6.43 -18.01 -8.12
N ALA A 153 -6.03 -18.88 -9.07
CA ALA A 153 -6.55 -20.24 -9.19
C ALA A 153 -5.95 -21.25 -8.19
N GLU A 154 -5.06 -20.79 -7.29
CA GLU A 154 -4.36 -21.60 -6.29
C GLU A 154 -3.80 -22.90 -6.90
N LEU A 155 -3.10 -22.76 -8.03
CA LEU A 155 -2.52 -23.90 -8.73
C LEU A 155 -1.38 -24.51 -7.92
N GLY A 156 -1.28 -25.85 -7.93
CA GLY A 156 -0.14 -26.56 -7.36
C GLY A 156 1.17 -26.24 -8.09
N SER A 157 2.31 -26.50 -7.44
CA SER A 157 3.66 -26.18 -7.96
C SER A 157 3.95 -26.81 -9.34
N THR A 158 3.49 -28.03 -9.58
CA THR A 158 3.63 -28.75 -10.86
C THR A 158 2.86 -28.08 -12.00
N CYS A 159 1.66 -27.57 -11.68
CA CYS A 159 0.82 -26.81 -12.58
C CYS A 159 1.50 -25.46 -12.92
N TRP A 160 2.13 -24.79 -11.95
CA TRP A 160 2.93 -23.57 -12.15
C TRP A 160 4.14 -23.78 -13.05
N ASP A 161 4.95 -24.81 -12.78
CA ASP A 161 6.16 -25.12 -13.55
C ASP A 161 5.85 -25.32 -15.04
N THR A 162 4.71 -25.94 -15.33
CA THR A 162 4.36 -26.15 -16.72
C THR A 162 3.89 -24.88 -17.42
N ILE A 163 3.18 -24.00 -16.73
CA ILE A 163 2.82 -22.68 -17.31
C ILE A 163 4.09 -21.90 -17.68
N GLN A 164 5.15 -22.00 -16.87
CA GLN A 164 6.42 -21.35 -17.17
C GLN A 164 7.11 -21.95 -18.40
N ARG A 165 7.07 -23.27 -18.57
CA ARG A 165 7.76 -23.97 -19.68
C ARG A 165 6.97 -23.99 -20.98
N TYR A 166 5.64 -24.12 -20.90
CA TYR A 166 4.77 -24.38 -22.05
C TYR A 166 3.42 -23.64 -21.98
N PRO A 167 3.42 -22.30 -22.01
CA PRO A 167 2.21 -21.48 -21.80
C PRO A 167 1.15 -21.57 -22.91
N ARG A 168 1.52 -21.97 -24.14
CA ARG A 168 0.57 -22.12 -25.26
C ARG A 168 -0.14 -23.47 -25.30
N SER A 169 0.55 -24.52 -24.87
CA SER A 169 -0.02 -25.86 -24.73
C SER A 169 -0.52 -26.01 -23.30
N LYS A 170 -1.51 -25.20 -22.92
CA LYS A 170 -2.24 -25.35 -21.66
C LYS A 170 -2.51 -26.82 -21.45
N LEU A 171 -1.81 -27.40 -20.49
CA LEU A 171 -1.68 -28.83 -20.40
C LEU A 171 -3.05 -29.47 -20.25
N GLN A 172 -3.34 -30.40 -21.15
CA GLN A 172 -4.28 -31.49 -20.92
C GLN A 172 -4.08 -32.20 -19.56
N ARG A 173 -2.90 -32.08 -18.93
CA ARG A 173 -2.58 -32.58 -17.57
C ARG A 173 -3.15 -31.74 -16.40
N CYS A 174 -3.40 -30.43 -16.56
CA CYS A 174 -4.02 -29.65 -15.48
C CYS A 174 -5.54 -29.85 -15.45
N ALA A 175 -6.14 -30.16 -16.61
CA ALA A 175 -7.57 -30.41 -16.79
C ALA A 175 -8.01 -31.84 -16.38
N SER A 176 -7.09 -32.82 -16.39
CA SER A 176 -7.36 -34.21 -16.02
C SER A 176 -7.49 -34.46 -14.51
N GLY A 177 -7.38 -33.43 -13.66
CA GLY A 177 -7.39 -33.59 -12.20
C GLY A 177 -6.12 -34.27 -11.64
N GLU A 178 -5.07 -34.42 -12.45
CA GLU A 178 -3.81 -35.04 -12.03
C GLU A 178 -2.91 -34.12 -11.19
N CYS A 179 -3.21 -32.80 -11.14
CA CYS A 179 -2.74 -31.95 -10.04
C CYS A 179 -3.61 -32.29 -8.81
N THR A 180 -3.23 -33.34 -8.09
CA THR A 180 -3.83 -33.74 -6.82
C THR A 180 -3.71 -32.58 -5.81
N PHE A 181 -4.79 -32.37 -5.07
CA PHE A 181 -4.93 -31.40 -3.99
C PHE A 181 -3.98 -31.69 -2.82
#